data_AF-A0A2C5ZVK9-F1
#
_entry.id   AF-A0A2C5ZVK9-F1
#
_cell.length_a   1.000
_cell.length_b   1.000
_cell.length_c   1.000
_cell.angle_alpha   90.00
_cell.angle_beta   90.00
_cell.angle_gamma   90.00
#
_symmetry.space_group_name_H-M   'P 1'
#
loop_
_entity.id
_entity.type
_entity.pdbx_description
1 polymer ?
#
loop_
_entity_poly.entity_id
_entity_poly.type
_entity_poly.pdbx_seq_one_letter_code
_entity_poly.pdbx_strand_id
1 'polypeptide(L)'
;MDLVPSIGPLSFPALPRPLAGLVKLGGLDAPEAAGPSALSLLALSALLALAVWLVYAVASSRPLPGIPRNHSAARIVLGDLPDIVRAVLRGGDVRTWMADQTARLGSGIVQISPLGLFGRPWVVLSDYRQAQDLLRGPASGDFDVAGLHNDIFRGLTPEASITKYSADADFKRIRALTRDLMSPRFLSQVRPHAPTPCPSSRHPLTTLAGVRAQHLRRGRTPGRRARGQGGPGHGPSL
;
A
#
# COMPACT_ATOMS: atom_id res chain seq x y z
N MET A 1 -43.25 -2.89 12.82
CA MET A 1 -44.31 -3.53 12.02
C MET A 1 -44.98 -2.44 11.21
N ASP A 2 -45.16 -2.75 9.93
CA ASP A 2 -46.03 -2.14 8.93
C ASP A 2 -45.74 -0.70 8.44
N LEU A 3 -45.32 -0.62 7.17
CA LEU A 3 -46.04 0.11 6.10
C LEU A 3 -45.32 -0.12 4.75
N VAL A 4 -45.73 -1.20 4.06
CA VAL A 4 -45.48 -1.42 2.63
C VAL A 4 -46.79 -1.11 1.90
N PRO A 5 -46.85 -0.17 0.94
CA PRO A 5 -48.01 -0.02 0.09
C PRO A 5 -47.96 -1.04 -1.05
N SER A 6 -48.90 -1.98 -0.97
CA SER A 6 -49.31 -2.93 -2.01
C SER A 6 -49.86 -2.18 -3.23
N ILE A 7 -49.17 -2.26 -4.36
CA ILE A 7 -49.69 -1.85 -5.67
C ILE A 7 -50.27 -3.09 -6.35
N GLY A 8 -51.59 -3.10 -6.51
CA GLY A 8 -52.34 -4.20 -7.14
C GLY A 8 -52.09 -4.32 -8.65
N PRO A 9 -52.46 -5.47 -9.25
CA PRO A 9 -52.20 -5.77 -10.65
C PRO A 9 -53.10 -4.96 -11.59
N LEU A 10 -52.49 -4.19 -12.49
CA LEU A 10 -53.20 -3.47 -13.54
C LEU A 10 -53.66 -4.45 -14.63
N SER A 11 -54.95 -4.75 -14.57
CA SER A 11 -55.73 -5.45 -15.58
C SER A 11 -55.85 -4.59 -16.84
N PHE A 12 -55.17 -4.98 -17.93
CA PHE A 12 -55.38 -4.38 -19.25
C PHE A 12 -56.44 -5.17 -20.03
N PRO A 13 -57.43 -4.50 -20.65
CA PRO A 13 -58.50 -5.16 -21.39
C PRO A 13 -57.99 -5.74 -22.71
N ALA A 14 -58.44 -6.96 -22.98
CA ALA A 14 -58.28 -7.68 -24.23
C ALA A 14 -59.08 -7.02 -25.38
N LEU A 15 -58.47 -6.89 -26.56
CA LEU A 15 -59.12 -6.93 -27.89
C LEU A 15 -58.03 -7.00 -29.01
N PRO A 16 -58.34 -7.36 -30.26
CA PRO A 16 -58.35 -8.72 -30.77
C PRO A 16 -57.34 -8.96 -31.92
N ARG A 17 -56.88 -10.20 -32.08
CA ARG A 17 -56.47 -10.78 -33.38
C ARG A 17 -57.72 -11.42 -34.01
N PRO A 18 -57.81 -11.75 -35.32
CA PRO A 18 -56.76 -11.76 -36.35
C PRO A 18 -57.20 -11.17 -37.73
N LEU A 19 -56.26 -10.71 -38.54
CA LEU A 19 -56.43 -10.71 -40.00
C LEU A 19 -55.22 -11.37 -40.65
N ALA A 20 -55.36 -12.69 -40.79
CA ALA A 20 -54.67 -13.47 -41.78
C ALA A 20 -55.09 -12.94 -43.16
N GLY A 21 -54.11 -12.50 -43.95
CA GLY A 21 -54.34 -12.18 -45.36
C GLY A 21 -53.53 -11.00 -45.83
N LEU A 22 -52.21 -11.16 -45.97
CA LEU A 22 -51.48 -10.72 -47.18
C LEU A 22 -50.01 -11.18 -47.20
N VAL A 23 -49.71 -12.43 -46.81
CA VAL A 23 -48.42 -13.03 -47.19
C VAL A 23 -48.63 -13.68 -48.55
N LYS A 24 -48.56 -12.88 -49.61
CA LYS A 24 -48.44 -13.36 -50.99
C LYS A 24 -47.07 -12.95 -51.52
N LEU A 25 -46.31 -13.97 -51.89
CA LEU A 25 -44.98 -13.93 -52.46
C LEU A 25 -44.86 -13.01 -53.69
N GLY A 26 -43.65 -12.49 -53.87
CA GLY A 26 -43.02 -12.42 -55.18
C GLY A 26 -42.87 -11.01 -55.74
N GLY A 27 -41.64 -10.50 -55.68
CA GLY A 27 -41.22 -9.29 -56.38
C GLY A 27 -39.72 -9.08 -56.20
N LEU A 28 -38.94 -9.71 -57.08
CA LEU A 28 -37.53 -9.43 -57.29
C LEU A 28 -37.40 -7.98 -57.75
N ASP A 29 -36.83 -7.13 -56.89
CA ASP A 29 -35.99 -6.00 -57.31
C ASP A 29 -34.90 -5.83 -56.24
N ALA A 30 -33.69 -5.55 -56.72
CA ALA A 30 -32.43 -5.65 -56.01
C ALA A 30 -32.23 -4.51 -54.96
N PRO A 31 -31.12 -4.51 -54.19
CA PRO A 31 -31.10 -4.15 -52.78
C PRO A 31 -30.95 -2.64 -52.54
N GLU A 32 -31.92 -2.04 -51.86
CA GLU A 32 -31.81 -0.69 -51.32
C GLU A 32 -31.85 -0.76 -49.79
N ALA A 33 -30.92 -0.04 -49.15
CA ALA A 33 -30.52 -0.10 -47.75
C ALA A 33 -29.67 -1.33 -47.36
N ALA A 34 -28.42 -1.35 -47.82
CA ALA A 34 -27.35 -2.09 -47.17
C ALA A 34 -27.13 -1.57 -45.73
N GLY A 35 -27.93 -2.07 -44.79
CA GLY A 35 -27.51 -2.14 -43.39
C GLY A 35 -26.21 -2.95 -43.30
N PRO A 36 -25.35 -2.72 -42.29
CA PRO A 36 -24.09 -3.42 -42.19
C PRO A 36 -24.34 -4.92 -42.23
N SER A 37 -23.86 -5.58 -43.28
CA SER A 37 -24.04 -7.01 -43.49
C SER A 37 -23.52 -7.75 -42.27
N ALA A 38 -24.17 -8.83 -41.84
CA ALA A 38 -23.77 -9.56 -40.63
C ALA A 38 -22.27 -9.93 -40.62
N LEU A 39 -21.68 -10.13 -41.81
CA LEU A 39 -20.26 -10.33 -42.02
C LEU A 39 -19.39 -9.12 -41.64
N SER A 40 -19.84 -7.89 -41.92
CA SER A 40 -19.16 -6.66 -41.52
C SER A 40 -19.19 -6.44 -40.00
N LEU A 41 -20.30 -6.79 -39.33
CA LEU A 41 -20.39 -6.75 -37.87
C LEU A 41 -19.49 -7.81 -37.21
N LEU A 42 -19.43 -9.02 -37.77
CA LEU A 42 -18.53 -10.07 -37.31
C LEU A 42 -17.06 -9.67 -37.51
N ALA A 43 -16.70 -9.12 -38.67
CA ALA A 43 -15.35 -8.63 -38.94
C ALA A 43 -14.95 -7.48 -38.00
N LEU A 44 -15.85 -6.53 -37.73
CA LEU A 44 -15.63 -5.44 -36.78
C LEU A 44 -15.42 -5.99 -35.36
N SER A 45 -16.23 -6.98 -34.94
CA SER A 45 -16.09 -7.61 -33.63
C SER A 45 -14.77 -8.38 -33.47
N ALA A 46 -14.32 -9.09 -34.52
CA ALA A 46 -13.06 -9.80 -34.52
C ALA A 46 -11.86 -8.84 -34.51
N LEU A 47 -11.94 -7.75 -35.28
CA LEU A 47 -10.93 -6.69 -35.28
C LEU A 47 -10.84 -6.02 -33.90
N LEU A 48 -11.98 -5.74 -33.27
CA LEU A 48 -12.03 -5.18 -31.92
C LEU A 48 -11.44 -6.16 -30.89
N ALA A 49 -11.77 -7.44 -30.97
CA ALA A 49 -11.22 -8.46 -30.08
C ALA A 49 -9.70 -8.61 -30.26
N LEU A 50 -9.20 -8.58 -31.50
CA LEU A 50 -7.78 -8.60 -31.81
C LEU A 50 -7.08 -7.35 -31.25
N ALA A 51 -7.66 -6.16 -31.44
CA ALA A 51 -7.11 -4.92 -30.93
C ALA A 51 -7.05 -4.92 -29.39
N VAL A 52 -8.11 -5.39 -28.72
CA VAL A 52 -8.13 -5.55 -27.26
C VAL A 52 -7.09 -6.57 -26.80
N TRP A 53 -6.92 -7.68 -27.51
CA TRP A 53 -5.91 -8.69 -27.19
C TRP A 53 -4.49 -8.16 -27.38
N LEU A 54 -4.24 -7.38 -28.43
CA LEU A 54 -2.94 -6.78 -28.72
C LEU A 54 -2.59 -5.70 -27.69
N VAL A 55 -3.56 -4.86 -27.33
CA VAL A 55 -3.43 -3.91 -26.22
C VAL A 55 -3.18 -4.66 -24.92
N TYR A 56 -3.88 -5.76 -24.64
CA TYR A 56 -3.65 -6.58 -23.44
C TYR A 56 -2.25 -7.21 -23.41
N ALA A 57 -1.78 -7.74 -24.54
CA ALA A 57 -0.47 -8.38 -24.65
C ALA A 57 0.68 -7.37 -24.53
N VAL A 58 0.55 -6.20 -25.15
CA VAL A 58 1.55 -5.12 -25.06
C VAL A 58 1.50 -4.43 -23.71
N ALA A 59 0.30 -4.19 -23.18
CA ALA A 59 0.12 -3.56 -21.89
C ALA A 59 0.38 -4.52 -20.73
N SER A 60 0.60 -5.82 -20.94
CA SER A 60 0.99 -6.69 -19.83
C SER A 60 2.40 -6.32 -19.37
N SER A 61 2.49 -5.71 -18.19
CA SER A 61 3.75 -5.45 -17.51
C SER A 61 4.60 -6.71 -17.44
N ARG A 62 5.79 -6.69 -18.06
CA ARG A 62 6.74 -7.81 -18.01
C ARG A 62 7.29 -7.89 -16.58
N PRO A 63 6.93 -8.92 -15.79
CA PRO A 63 7.40 -9.01 -14.41
C PRO A 63 8.91 -9.26 -14.38
N LEU A 64 9.58 -8.83 -13.30
CA LEU A 64 10.99 -9.13 -13.13
C LEU A 64 11.15 -10.64 -12.89
N PRO A 65 11.97 -11.34 -13.68
CA PRO A 65 12.15 -12.77 -13.52
C PRO A 65 12.86 -13.08 -12.18
N GLY A 66 12.36 -14.09 -11.45
CA GLY A 66 13.03 -14.62 -10.26
C GLY A 66 12.56 -14.04 -8.92
N ILE A 67 11.69 -13.02 -8.89
CA ILE A 67 11.17 -12.47 -7.63
C ILE A 67 9.81 -13.11 -7.28
N PRO A 68 9.60 -13.58 -6.04
CA PRO A 68 8.32 -14.09 -5.58
C PRO A 68 7.20 -13.06 -5.73
N ARG A 69 6.07 -13.51 -6.29
CA ARG A 69 4.89 -12.69 -6.53
C ARG A 69 3.62 -13.44 -6.16
N ASN A 70 2.62 -12.70 -5.71
CA ASN A 70 1.28 -13.24 -5.58
C ASN A 70 0.70 -13.60 -6.97
N HIS A 71 0.67 -14.89 -7.28
CA HIS A 71 0.12 -15.40 -8.55
C HIS A 71 -1.37 -15.08 -8.75
N SER A 72 -2.11 -14.87 -7.66
CA SER A 72 -3.54 -14.53 -7.72
C SER A 72 -3.76 -13.15 -8.33
N ALA A 73 -2.86 -12.21 -8.02
CA ALA A 73 -2.84 -10.86 -8.58
C ALA A 73 -2.28 -10.79 -10.00
N ALA A 74 -1.84 -11.92 -10.57
CA ALA A 74 -1.42 -11.99 -11.97
C ALA A 74 -2.56 -12.13 -12.97
N ARG A 75 -3.69 -12.65 -12.50
CA ARG A 75 -4.84 -12.93 -13.35
C ARG A 75 -5.88 -11.80 -13.34
N ILE A 76 -5.74 -10.85 -12.43
CA ILE A 76 -6.67 -9.73 -12.26
C ILE A 76 -6.18 -8.56 -13.11
N VAL A 77 -7.06 -8.00 -13.94
CA VAL A 77 -6.80 -6.84 -14.83
C VAL A 77 -6.23 -5.65 -14.04
N LEU A 78 -6.74 -5.45 -12.82
CA LEU A 78 -6.35 -4.39 -11.90
C LEU A 78 -5.21 -4.78 -10.95
N GLY A 79 -4.61 -5.98 -11.12
CA GLY A 79 -3.50 -6.47 -10.32
C GLY A 79 -3.82 -6.56 -8.83
N ASP A 80 -2.96 -5.95 -8.02
CA ASP A 80 -3.04 -5.90 -6.56
C ASP A 80 -3.91 -4.75 -6.02
N LEU A 81 -4.37 -3.83 -6.88
CA LEU A 81 -5.16 -2.66 -6.48
C LEU A 81 -6.40 -2.97 -5.62
N PRO A 82 -7.26 -3.95 -5.97
CA PRO A 82 -8.47 -4.21 -5.20
C PRO A 82 -8.14 -4.69 -3.78
N ASP A 83 -7.03 -5.42 -3.59
CA ASP A 83 -6.60 -5.88 -2.27
C ASP A 83 -6.03 -4.72 -1.44
N ILE A 84 -5.32 -3.80 -2.07
CA ILE A 84 -4.85 -2.55 -1.42
C ILE A 84 -6.06 -1.73 -0.95
N VAL A 85 -7.06 -1.52 -1.82
CA VAL A 85 -8.27 -0.75 -1.47
C VAL A 85 -9.02 -1.43 -0.33
N ARG A 86 -9.18 -2.75 -0.35
CA ARG A 86 -9.80 -3.50 0.76
C ARG A 86 -9.02 -3.40 2.07
N ALA A 87 -7.69 -3.29 2.01
CA ALA A 87 -6.87 -3.11 3.20
C ALA A 87 -7.04 -1.71 3.79
N VAL A 88 -7.07 -0.68 2.93
CA VAL A 88 -7.32 0.70 3.34
C VAL A 88 -8.72 0.89 3.90
N LEU A 89 -9.75 0.31 3.26
CA LEU A 89 -11.13 0.35 3.74
C LEU A 89 -11.32 -0.35 5.10
N ARG A 90 -10.45 -1.31 5.44
CA ARG A 90 -10.43 -1.97 6.76
C ARG A 90 -9.71 -1.16 7.84
N GLY A 91 -9.29 0.07 7.53
CA GLY A 91 -8.55 0.95 8.43
C GLY A 91 -7.04 0.71 8.43
N GLY A 92 -6.51 -0.05 7.47
CA GLY A 92 -5.08 -0.28 7.31
C GLY A 92 -4.36 0.82 6.53
N ASP A 93 -3.03 0.90 6.71
CA ASP A 93 -2.14 1.69 5.86
C ASP A 93 -1.64 0.82 4.70
N VAL A 94 -1.44 1.43 3.53
CA VAL A 94 -0.88 0.77 2.33
C VAL A 94 0.49 0.17 2.65
N ARG A 95 1.29 0.87 3.45
CA ARG A 95 2.62 0.39 3.87
C ARG A 95 2.55 -0.85 4.75
N THR A 96 1.57 -0.93 5.65
CA THR A 96 1.33 -2.13 6.47
C THR A 96 0.90 -3.30 5.59
N TRP A 97 0.03 -3.05 4.62
CA TRP A 97 -0.37 -4.08 3.65
C TRP A 97 0.81 -4.61 2.83
N MET A 98 1.75 -3.74 2.41
CA MET A 98 2.96 -4.16 1.70
C MET A 98 3.86 -5.04 2.58
N ALA A 99 4.00 -4.70 3.86
CA ALA A 99 4.73 -5.54 4.82
C ALA A 99 4.04 -6.90 5.04
N ASP A 100 2.71 -6.93 5.06
CA ASP A 100 1.96 -8.19 5.14
C ASP A 100 2.18 -9.08 3.91
N GLN A 101 2.43 -8.50 2.72
CA GLN A 101 2.74 -9.29 1.52
C GLN A 101 4.07 -10.04 1.64
N THR A 102 5.08 -9.45 2.28
CA THR A 102 6.37 -10.14 2.50
C THR A 102 6.23 -11.28 3.50
N ALA A 103 5.43 -11.08 4.56
CA ALA A 103 5.08 -12.14 5.50
C ALA A 103 4.30 -13.29 4.84
N ARG A 104 3.36 -13.00 3.93
CA ARG A 104 2.55 -14.01 3.23
C ARG A 104 3.36 -14.88 2.27
N LEU A 105 4.33 -14.28 1.57
CA LEU A 105 5.16 -14.97 0.58
C LEU A 105 6.42 -15.59 1.18
N GLY A 106 6.72 -15.33 2.46
CA GLY A 106 7.89 -15.86 3.16
C GLY A 106 9.22 -15.37 2.57
N SER A 107 9.21 -14.25 1.85
CA SER A 107 10.38 -13.70 1.17
C SER A 107 10.61 -12.25 1.60
N GLY A 108 11.87 -11.90 1.84
CA GLY A 108 12.28 -10.52 2.14
C GLY A 108 12.16 -9.58 0.94
N ILE A 109 12.02 -10.12 -0.27
CA ILE A 109 11.82 -9.38 -1.52
C ILE A 109 10.55 -9.90 -2.19
N VAL A 110 9.60 -9.00 -2.46
CA VAL A 110 8.34 -9.32 -3.11
C VAL A 110 8.04 -8.34 -4.23
N GLN A 111 7.54 -8.86 -5.35
CA GLN A 111 7.03 -8.03 -6.44
C GLN A 111 5.52 -7.82 -6.31
N ILE A 112 5.09 -6.56 -6.39
CA ILE A 112 3.69 -6.12 -6.34
C ILE A 112 3.37 -5.39 -7.65
N SER A 113 2.19 -5.64 -8.21
CA SER A 113 1.72 -4.99 -9.43
C SER A 113 0.46 -4.16 -9.12
N PRO A 114 0.61 -2.94 -8.55
CA PRO A 114 -0.53 -2.14 -8.08
C PRO A 114 -1.40 -1.59 -9.21
N LEU A 115 -0.86 -1.40 -10.43
CA LEU A 115 -1.63 -0.95 -11.60
C LEU A 115 -1.88 -2.10 -12.61
N GLY A 116 -1.80 -3.35 -12.14
CA GLY A 116 -2.08 -4.53 -12.95
C GLY A 116 -1.25 -4.57 -14.25
N LEU A 117 -1.96 -4.58 -15.38
CA LEU A 117 -1.36 -4.60 -16.71
C LEU A 117 -0.58 -3.30 -16.95
N PHE A 118 -1.21 -2.14 -16.82
CA PHE A 118 -0.69 -0.85 -17.30
C PHE A 118 0.44 -0.21 -16.48
N GLY A 119 0.93 -0.87 -15.42
CA GLY A 119 1.88 -0.29 -14.46
C GLY A 119 3.24 -0.97 -14.40
N ARG A 120 4.28 -0.19 -14.11
CA ARG A 120 5.59 -0.75 -13.73
C ARG A 120 5.43 -1.53 -12.42
N PRO A 121 5.93 -2.77 -12.32
CA PRO A 121 5.85 -3.52 -11.08
C PRO A 121 6.71 -2.85 -10.01
N TRP A 122 6.21 -2.86 -8.78
CA TRP A 122 6.93 -2.36 -7.61
C TRP A 122 7.62 -3.53 -6.92
N VAL A 123 8.85 -3.31 -6.47
CA VAL A 123 9.59 -4.29 -5.68
C VAL A 123 9.66 -3.77 -4.25
N VAL A 124 9.12 -4.55 -3.33
CA VAL A 124 9.15 -4.26 -1.90
C VAL A 124 10.23 -5.11 -1.27
N LEU A 125 11.15 -4.45 -0.57
CA LEU A 125 12.20 -5.06 0.22
C LEU A 125 11.93 -4.80 1.70
N SER A 126 11.70 -5.86 2.48
CA SER A 126 11.44 -5.75 3.92
C SER A 126 12.67 -6.00 4.79
N ASP A 127 13.74 -6.58 4.26
CA ASP A 127 14.98 -6.79 5.01
C ASP A 127 15.74 -5.47 5.18
N TYR A 128 15.83 -5.00 6.42
CA TYR A 128 16.53 -3.76 6.79
C TYR A 128 18.01 -3.77 6.36
N ARG A 129 18.71 -4.89 6.52
CA ARG A 129 20.15 -4.94 6.23
C ARG A 129 20.40 -4.78 4.75
N GLN A 130 19.63 -5.50 3.93
CA GLN A 130 19.69 -5.37 2.48
C GLN A 130 19.25 -3.99 2.02
N ALA A 131 18.18 -3.43 2.60
CA ALA A 131 17.71 -2.10 2.24
C ALA A 131 18.76 -1.03 2.56
N GLN A 132 19.42 -1.12 3.70
CA GLN A 132 20.49 -0.20 4.05
C GLN A 132 21.69 -0.33 3.10
N ASP A 133 22.06 -1.56 2.71
CA ASP A 133 23.16 -1.81 1.79
C ASP A 133 22.84 -1.29 0.38
N LEU A 134 21.60 -1.42 -0.11
CA LEU A 134 21.19 -0.81 -1.37
C LEU A 134 21.24 0.72 -1.35
N LEU A 135 20.81 1.34 -0.23
CA LEU A 135 20.76 2.79 -0.11
C LEU A 135 22.13 3.45 0.15
N ARG A 136 23.07 2.72 0.78
CA ARG A 136 24.39 3.26 1.16
C ARG A 136 25.53 2.70 0.32
N GLY A 137 25.30 1.58 -0.34
CA GLY A 137 26.30 0.85 -1.08
C GLY A 137 26.56 1.43 -2.47
N PRO A 138 27.44 0.77 -3.25
CA PRO A 138 27.80 1.19 -4.60
C PRO A 138 26.61 1.29 -5.55
N ALA A 139 25.55 0.50 -5.32
CA ALA A 139 24.33 0.48 -6.12
C ALA A 139 23.41 1.70 -5.90
N SER A 140 23.71 2.57 -4.92
CA SER A 140 22.89 3.76 -4.63
C SER A 140 22.81 4.76 -5.79
N GLY A 141 23.77 4.73 -6.74
CA GLY A 141 23.73 5.53 -7.95
C GLY A 141 22.72 5.04 -8.99
N ASP A 142 22.33 3.75 -8.95
CA ASP A 142 21.39 3.15 -9.90
C ASP A 142 19.93 3.37 -9.49
N PHE A 143 19.68 3.73 -8.23
CA PHE A 143 18.35 3.95 -7.69
C PHE A 143 18.09 5.43 -7.43
N ASP A 144 17.09 6.00 -8.13
CA ASP A 144 16.59 7.34 -7.82
C ASP A 144 15.30 7.27 -6.99
N VAL A 145 15.25 8.11 -5.95
CA VAL A 145 14.10 8.24 -5.05
C VAL A 145 12.97 9.03 -5.72
N ALA A 146 13.30 9.89 -6.70
CA ALA A 146 12.36 10.80 -7.31
C ALA A 146 11.26 10.12 -8.12
N GLY A 147 11.48 8.93 -8.70
CA GLY A 147 10.51 8.31 -9.62
C GLY A 147 9.11 8.15 -9.04
N LEU A 148 8.99 7.38 -7.94
CA LEU A 148 7.71 7.17 -7.27
C LEU A 148 7.11 8.48 -6.71
N HIS A 149 7.96 9.35 -6.18
CA HIS A 149 7.51 10.60 -5.60
C HIS A 149 7.08 11.62 -6.65
N ASN A 150 7.67 11.60 -7.84
CA ASN A 150 7.25 12.41 -8.98
C ASN A 150 5.84 11.97 -9.40
N ASP A 151 5.60 10.68 -9.58
CA ASP A 151 4.28 10.17 -9.96
C ASP A 151 3.17 10.59 -8.98
N ILE A 152 3.48 10.65 -7.68
CA ILE A 152 2.52 11.03 -6.62
C ILE A 152 2.40 12.56 -6.45
N PHE A 153 3.52 13.29 -6.39
CA PHE A 153 3.55 14.69 -5.95
C PHE A 153 3.72 15.70 -7.08
N ARG A 154 3.97 15.28 -8.33
CA ARG A 154 4.16 16.19 -9.47
C ARG A 154 2.97 17.14 -9.68
N GLY A 155 1.75 16.68 -9.40
CA GLY A 155 0.55 17.53 -9.50
C GLY A 155 0.38 18.55 -8.38
N LEU A 156 0.96 18.30 -7.20
CA LEU A 156 0.80 19.14 -6.02
C LEU A 156 1.93 20.15 -5.87
N THR A 157 3.17 19.70 -6.03
CA THR A 157 4.37 20.51 -5.81
C THR A 157 5.44 20.15 -6.84
N PRO A 158 5.32 20.61 -8.09
CA PRO A 158 6.25 20.25 -9.16
C PRO A 158 7.68 20.72 -8.88
N GLU A 159 7.84 21.86 -8.19
CA GLU A 159 9.14 22.46 -7.88
C GLU A 159 9.79 21.94 -6.59
N ALA A 160 9.13 21.04 -5.85
CA ALA A 160 9.69 20.51 -4.61
C ALA A 160 10.90 19.60 -4.87
N SER A 161 11.86 19.57 -3.95
CA SER A 161 13.02 18.65 -4.08
C SER A 161 12.64 17.17 -4.16
N ILE A 162 11.44 16.79 -3.68
CA ILE A 162 10.97 15.40 -3.66
C ILE A 162 10.56 14.89 -5.05
N THR A 163 10.20 15.79 -5.97
CA THR A 163 9.76 15.44 -7.33
C THR A 163 10.89 15.53 -8.35
N LYS A 164 12.01 16.18 -8.03
CA LYS A 164 13.15 16.38 -8.94
C LYS A 164 14.10 15.18 -8.89
N TYR A 165 14.59 14.75 -10.06
CA TYR A 165 15.53 13.64 -10.15
C TYR A 165 16.89 14.03 -9.57
N SER A 166 17.62 13.06 -9.04
CA SER A 166 18.92 13.29 -8.40
C SER A 166 19.99 13.81 -9.37
N ALA A 167 19.80 13.56 -10.67
CA ALA A 167 20.63 14.07 -11.75
C ALA A 167 20.45 15.59 -11.99
N ASP A 168 19.29 16.15 -11.66
CA ASP A 168 18.94 17.54 -11.99
C ASP A 168 19.78 18.54 -11.18
N ALA A 169 20.20 19.62 -11.83
CA ALA A 169 20.96 20.69 -11.16
C ALA A 169 20.13 21.39 -10.06
N ASP A 170 18.84 21.54 -10.30
CA ASP A 170 17.89 22.14 -9.35
C ASP A 170 17.77 21.33 -8.06
N PHE A 171 17.76 20.00 -8.17
CA PHE A 171 17.72 19.12 -7.00
C PHE A 171 18.93 19.38 -6.10
N LYS A 172 20.13 19.46 -6.70
CA LYS A 172 21.38 19.75 -5.98
C LYS A 172 21.35 21.14 -5.34
N ARG A 173 20.81 22.15 -6.02
CA ARG A 173 20.67 23.52 -5.50
C ARG A 173 19.74 23.58 -4.29
N ILE A 174 18.54 22.99 -4.39
CA ILE A 174 17.56 22.98 -3.28
C ILE A 174 18.14 22.20 -2.09
N ARG A 175 18.84 21.10 -2.34
CA ARG A 175 19.46 20.31 -1.27
C ARG A 175 20.63 21.03 -0.61
N ALA A 176 21.43 21.78 -1.36
CA ALA A 176 22.48 22.63 -0.81
C ALA A 176 21.91 23.73 0.10
N LEU A 177 20.85 24.41 -0.35
CA LEU A 177 20.15 25.41 0.45
C LEU A 177 19.55 24.80 1.72
N THR A 178 18.86 23.66 1.59
CA THR A 178 18.27 22.96 2.73
C THR A 178 19.34 22.52 3.74
N ARG A 179 20.51 22.06 3.26
CA ARG A 179 21.65 21.68 4.11
C ARG A 179 22.18 22.87 4.90
N ASP A 180 22.26 24.04 4.29
CA ASP A 180 22.74 25.25 4.94
C ASP A 180 21.75 25.75 6.01
N LEU A 181 20.46 25.73 5.69
CA LEU A 181 19.37 26.06 6.62
C LEU A 181 19.26 25.06 7.78
N MET A 182 19.61 23.80 7.56
CA MET A 182 19.64 22.78 8.63
C MET A 182 21.02 22.66 9.29
N SER A 183 21.96 23.55 8.97
CA SER A 183 23.26 23.54 9.61
C SER A 183 23.12 23.88 11.10
N PRO A 184 23.90 23.23 11.99
CA PRO A 184 23.85 23.55 13.42
C PRO A 184 24.12 25.02 13.72
N ARG A 185 24.92 25.68 12.87
CA ARG A 185 25.21 27.12 12.95
C ARG A 185 23.95 27.95 12.73
N PHE A 186 23.26 27.76 11.61
CA PHE A 186 22.02 28.47 11.33
C PHE A 186 20.95 28.17 12.39
N LEU A 187 20.76 26.89 12.74
CA LEU A 187 19.79 26.50 13.76
C LEU A 187 20.11 27.08 15.15
N SER A 188 21.38 27.29 15.50
CA SER A 188 21.76 27.94 16.76
C SER A 188 21.47 29.44 16.78
N GLN A 189 21.50 30.10 15.62
CA GLN A 189 21.25 31.53 15.47
C GLN A 189 19.76 31.85 15.40
N VAL A 190 18.97 30.99 14.75
CA VAL A 190 17.52 31.16 14.59
C VAL A 190 16.75 30.66 15.80
N ARG A 191 17.36 29.81 16.65
CA ARG A 191 16.80 29.58 17.98
C ARG A 191 16.65 30.94 18.64
N PRO A 192 15.41 31.35 19.02
CA PRO A 192 15.26 32.42 19.97
C PRO A 192 16.20 32.11 21.14
N HIS A 193 16.84 33.14 21.71
CA HIS A 193 17.67 32.98 22.90
C HIS A 193 17.04 31.92 23.82
N ALA A 194 17.83 31.02 24.40
CA ALA A 194 17.28 30.07 25.36
C ALA A 194 16.40 30.87 26.34
N PRO A 195 15.12 30.51 26.54
CA PRO A 195 14.31 31.20 27.52
C PRO A 195 15.12 31.20 28.81
N THR A 196 15.39 32.40 29.33
CA THR A 196 15.91 32.55 30.68
C THR A 196 15.12 31.57 31.55
N PRO A 197 15.79 30.68 32.31
CA PRO A 197 15.07 29.71 33.12
C PRO A 197 14.05 30.48 33.96
N CYS A 198 12.77 30.20 33.73
CA CYS A 198 11.70 30.92 34.42
C CYS A 198 11.99 30.85 35.93
N PRO A 199 12.11 31.98 36.63
CA PRO A 199 12.52 31.98 38.04
C PRO A 199 11.51 31.32 38.99
N SER A 200 10.40 30.75 38.50
CA SER A 200 9.38 30.12 39.34
C SER A 200 9.47 28.58 39.46
N SER A 201 10.42 27.90 38.81
CA SER A 201 10.61 26.45 39.02
C SER A 201 11.70 26.15 40.06
N ARG A 202 11.76 26.90 41.16
CA ARG A 202 12.32 26.39 42.43
C ARG A 202 11.28 25.54 43.16
N HIS A 203 10.76 24.51 42.51
CA HIS A 203 10.26 23.37 43.25
C HIS A 203 11.40 22.34 43.26
N PRO A 204 11.93 21.99 44.46
CA PRO A 204 13.01 21.03 44.55
C PRO A 204 12.50 19.69 44.00
N LEU A 205 13.07 19.25 42.87
CA LEU A 205 12.89 17.92 42.31
C LEU A 205 13.58 16.88 43.21
N THR A 206 13.07 16.73 44.44
CA THR A 206 13.51 15.69 45.40
C THR A 206 12.47 14.58 45.55
N THR A 207 11.51 14.46 44.64
CA THR A 207 10.37 13.53 44.82
C THR A 207 10.10 12.59 43.64
N LEU A 208 11.07 12.35 42.74
CA LEU A 208 10.95 11.25 41.75
C LEU A 208 12.03 10.18 41.85
N ALA A 209 13.13 10.44 42.57
CA ALA A 209 14.11 9.40 42.93
C ALA A 209 13.61 8.52 44.11
N GLY A 210 12.73 9.05 44.98
CA GLY A 210 12.22 8.32 46.15
C GLY A 210 11.15 7.26 45.84
N VAL A 211 10.32 7.47 44.82
CA VAL A 211 9.19 6.56 44.52
C VAL A 211 9.68 5.26 43.87
N ARG A 212 10.77 5.30 43.12
CA ARG A 212 11.36 4.10 42.50
C ARG A 212 12.13 3.22 43.49
N ALA A 213 12.61 3.79 44.61
CA ALA A 213 13.23 3.03 45.69
C ALA A 213 12.20 2.35 46.61
N GLN A 214 10.98 2.88 46.70
CA GLN A 214 9.93 2.33 47.58
C GLN A 214 9.26 1.08 46.98
N HIS A 215 9.20 0.96 45.65
CA HIS A 215 8.70 -0.24 44.97
C HIS A 215 9.68 -1.43 45.04
N LEU A 216 10.99 -1.20 45.09
CA LEU A 216 11.98 -2.29 45.20
C LEU A 216 12.14 -2.82 46.64
N ARG A 217 11.61 -2.12 47.66
CA ARG A 217 11.65 -2.57 49.07
C ARG A 217 10.44 -3.36 49.55
N ARG A 218 9.33 -3.38 48.79
CA ARG A 218 8.10 -4.11 49.17
C ARG A 218 8.05 -5.58 48.72
N GLY A 219 9.08 -6.07 48.02
CA GLY A 219 9.18 -7.47 47.56
C GLY A 219 9.99 -8.43 48.45
N ARG A 220 10.47 -7.99 49.63
CA ARG A 220 11.29 -8.84 50.51
C ARG A 220 10.58 -9.10 51.84
N THR A 221 9.70 -10.09 51.85
CA THR A 221 9.18 -10.72 53.06
C THR A 221 10.29 -11.58 53.70
N PRO A 222 10.67 -11.35 54.98
CA PRO A 222 11.52 -12.28 55.71
C PRO A 222 10.63 -13.22 56.51
N GLY A 223 10.52 -14.48 56.08
CA GLY A 223 9.76 -15.46 56.83
C GLY A 223 9.98 -16.87 56.35
N ARG A 224 10.98 -17.56 56.91
CA ARG A 224 10.80 -18.84 57.63
C ARG A 224 12.14 -19.31 58.19
N ARG A 225 12.36 -19.08 59.49
CA ARG A 225 13.30 -19.88 60.29
C ARG A 225 12.68 -21.27 60.44
N ALA A 226 13.30 -22.29 59.85
CA ALA A 226 13.07 -23.67 60.24
C ALA A 226 14.14 -24.06 61.26
N ARG A 227 13.69 -24.45 62.44
CA ARG A 227 14.49 -24.92 63.58
C ARG A 227 14.26 -26.43 63.68
N GLY A 228 15.34 -27.21 63.65
CA GLY A 228 15.50 -28.38 64.51
C GLY A 228 15.33 -29.78 63.92
N GLN A 229 16.18 -30.66 64.46
CA GLN A 229 16.29 -32.13 64.36
C GLN A 229 17.30 -32.60 63.31
N GLY A 230 18.39 -33.31 63.61
CA GLY A 230 18.82 -34.01 64.84
C GLY A 230 19.55 -35.28 64.38
N GLY A 231 20.76 -35.55 64.90
CA GLY A 231 21.46 -36.80 64.61
C GLY A 231 22.99 -36.71 64.71
N PRO A 232 23.63 -37.38 65.68
CA PRO A 232 25.05 -37.23 65.99
C PRO A 232 25.93 -38.35 65.42
N GLY A 233 27.21 -38.05 65.24
CA GLY A 233 28.29 -38.91 65.73
C GLY A 233 29.02 -39.82 64.76
N HIS A 234 30.36 -39.81 64.93
CA HIS A 234 31.39 -40.77 64.47
C HIS A 234 31.66 -40.79 62.97
N GLY A 235 32.87 -40.69 62.46
CA GLY A 235 34.24 -40.83 62.97
C GLY A 235 35.15 -40.98 61.73
N PRO A 236 36.47 -40.83 61.86
CA PRO A 236 37.37 -40.49 60.75
C PRO A 236 37.92 -41.74 60.06
N SER A 237 38.50 -41.59 58.86
CA SER A 237 39.85 -42.10 58.49
C SER A 237 40.07 -42.15 56.97
N LEU A 238 41.26 -41.67 56.60
CA LEU A 238 42.01 -41.83 55.35
C LEU A 238 41.57 -41.00 54.13
#